data_AF-A0A0N4VAN6-F1
#
_entry.id   AF-A0A0N4VAN6-F1
#
_cell.length_a   1.000
_cell.length_b   1.000
_cell.length_c   1.000
_cell.angle_alpha   90.00
_cell.angle_beta   90.00
_cell.angle_gamma   90.00
#
_symmetry.space_group_name_H-M   'P 1'
#
loop_
_entity.id
_entity.type
_entity.pdbx_description
1 polymer ?
#
loop_
_entity_poly.entity_id
_entity_poly.type
_entity_poly.pdbx_seq_one_letter_code
_entity_poly.pdbx_strand_id
1 'polypeptide(L)'
;LFVSFYYCFLASGTNVQTGTPPCRVDNSLLLLNLNEAAQRLGVQKRRLYDITNVLEGINMIEKMGKNSIRWKIGDEHGTHGLEAQRLRDENADLEKQEAHLDLLISDISNALKLAKEDPTDKQYR
;
A
#
# COMPACT_ATOMS: atom_id res chain seq x y z
N LEU A 1 3.12 20.32 12.48
CA LEU A 1 2.11 19.70 13.37
C LEU A 1 1.61 18.37 12.82
N PHE A 2 0.98 18.31 11.65
CA PHE A 2 0.50 17.04 11.05
C PHE A 2 1.66 16.06 10.78
N VAL A 3 2.73 16.53 10.12
CA VAL A 3 3.95 15.76 9.87
C VAL A 3 4.61 15.32 11.18
N SER A 4 4.71 16.22 12.16
CA SER A 4 5.26 15.92 13.48
C SER A 4 4.43 14.88 14.24
N PHE A 5 3.10 14.93 14.15
CA PHE A 5 2.18 13.96 14.75
C PHE A 5 2.35 12.57 14.11
N TYR A 6 2.54 12.52 12.78
CA TYR A 6 2.85 11.30 12.05
C TYR A 6 4.20 10.69 12.48
N TYR A 7 5.26 11.50 12.64
CA TYR A 7 6.55 11.02 13.15
C TYR A 7 6.49 10.57 14.62
N CYS A 8 5.75 11.30 15.47
CA CYS A 8 5.52 10.90 16.86
C CYS A 8 4.81 9.54 16.92
N PHE A 9 3.97 9.23 15.94
CA PHE A 9 3.31 7.95 15.81
C PHE A 9 4.25 6.85 15.28
N LEU A 10 5.01 7.09 14.20
CA LEU A 10 6.02 6.14 13.70
C LEU A 10 7.06 5.77 14.77
N ALA A 11 7.43 6.73 15.63
CA ALA A 11 8.33 6.51 16.76
C ALA A 11 7.70 5.66 17.88
N SER A 12 6.38 5.62 18.00
CA SER A 12 5.67 4.71 18.91
C SER A 12 5.46 3.31 18.30
N GLY A 13 5.56 3.17 16.97
CA GLY A 13 5.38 1.92 16.23
C GLY A 13 6.66 1.12 15.93
N THR A 14 7.83 1.55 16.41
CA THR A 14 9.12 0.87 16.16
C THR A 14 9.81 0.47 17.46
N ASN A 15 9.38 -0.63 18.07
CA ASN A 15 10.30 -1.42 18.89
C ASN A 15 10.93 -2.47 17.98
N VAL A 16 12.06 -2.12 17.35
CA VAL A 16 12.89 -3.08 16.63
C VAL A 16 13.53 -3.99 17.68
N GLN A 17 12.83 -5.05 18.09
CA GLN A 17 13.49 -6.22 18.65
C GLN A 17 14.02 -7.04 17.48
N THR A 18 15.35 -7.07 17.40
CA THR A 18 16.14 -7.89 16.52
C THR A 18 15.75 -9.38 16.65
N GLY A 19 15.28 -10.01 15.57
CA GLY A 19 15.49 -11.45 15.37
C GLY A 19 14.30 -12.41 15.37
N THR A 20 13.08 -12.02 14.97
CA THR A 20 11.96 -12.97 14.78
C THR A 20 11.26 -12.83 13.41
N PRO A 21 10.74 -13.92 12.81
CA PRO A 21 10.13 -13.93 11.48
C PRO A 21 8.82 -13.10 11.45
N PRO A 22 8.31 -12.70 10.27
CA PRO A 22 7.23 -11.73 10.15
C PRO A 22 5.90 -12.37 10.52
N CYS A 23 5.62 -12.47 11.82
CA CYS A 23 4.35 -12.93 12.35
C CYS A 23 3.55 -11.72 12.82
N ARG A 24 2.51 -11.39 12.04
CA ARG A 24 1.28 -10.68 12.42
C ARG A 24 1.50 -9.35 13.17
N VAL A 25 1.32 -8.24 12.46
CA VAL A 25 1.30 -6.88 13.05
C VAL A 25 0.38 -6.88 14.28
N ASP A 26 0.96 -6.77 15.47
CA ASP A 26 0.20 -6.74 16.72
C ASP A 26 -0.61 -5.42 16.76
N ASN A 27 -1.94 -5.54 16.75
CA ASN A 27 -2.89 -4.43 16.86
C ASN A 27 -2.74 -3.60 18.15
N SER A 28 -1.92 -4.06 19.10
CA SER A 28 -1.55 -3.33 20.31
C SER A 28 -0.52 -2.22 20.06
N LEU A 29 0.29 -2.31 19.00
CA LEU A 29 1.34 -1.33 18.66
C LEU A 29 0.81 -0.07 17.95
N LEU A 30 -0.45 -0.11 17.49
CA LEU A 30 -1.10 1.00 16.77
C LEU A 30 -1.86 1.96 17.69
N LEU A 31 -1.81 1.74 19.01
CA LEU A 31 -2.51 2.55 20.01
C LEU A 31 -1.66 3.75 20.42
N LEU A 32 -2.18 4.96 20.22
CA LEU A 32 -1.53 6.21 20.60
C LEU A 32 -2.30 6.91 21.72
N ASN A 33 -1.59 7.26 22.79
CA ASN A 33 -2.12 8.06 23.89
C ASN A 33 -2.01 9.56 23.59
N LEU A 34 -3.13 10.27 23.65
CA LEU A 34 -3.19 11.70 23.33
C LEU A 34 -2.50 12.59 24.37
N ASN A 35 -2.37 12.16 25.63
CA ASN A 35 -1.59 12.91 26.63
C ASN A 35 -0.11 12.88 26.28
N GLU A 36 0.40 11.68 25.98
CA GLU A 36 1.79 11.46 25.66
C GLU A 36 2.17 12.16 24.36
N ALA A 37 1.32 12.06 23.33
CA ALA A 37 1.53 12.78 22.08
C ALA A 37 1.53 14.30 22.27
N ALA A 38 0.64 14.84 23.13
CA ALA A 38 0.62 16.27 23.45
C ALA A 38 1.95 16.72 24.08
N GLN A 39 2.48 15.93 25.01
CA GLN A 39 3.75 16.19 25.66
C GLN A 39 4.93 16.10 24.67
N ARG A 40 5.00 15.02 23.88
CA ARG A 40 6.07 14.80 22.89
C ARG A 40 6.11 15.87 21.81
N LEU A 41 4.93 16.33 21.37
CA LEU A 41 4.81 17.36 20.34
C LEU A 41 4.90 18.78 20.90
N GLY A 42 4.90 18.94 22.23
CA GLY A 42 4.90 20.26 22.89
C GLY A 42 3.65 21.09 22.56
N VAL A 43 2.52 20.45 22.26
CA VAL A 43 1.28 21.13 21.86
C VAL A 43 0.14 20.86 22.82
N GLN A 44 -0.77 21.82 22.90
CA GLN A 44 -2.00 21.66 23.68
C GLN A 44 -2.91 20.60 23.05
N LYS A 45 -3.64 19.84 23.89
CA LYS A 45 -4.59 18.81 23.44
C LYS A 45 -5.60 19.29 22.40
N ARG A 46 -5.95 20.58 22.42
CA ARG A 46 -6.87 21.16 21.44
C ARG A 46 -6.37 20.99 20.00
N ARG A 47 -5.06 21.08 19.75
CA ARG A 47 -4.47 20.90 18.41
C ARG A 47 -4.45 19.45 17.97
N LEU A 48 -4.41 18.52 18.91
CA LEU A 48 -4.57 17.11 18.60
C LEU A 48 -5.98 16.82 18.09
N TYR A 49 -7.02 17.46 18.64
CA TYR A 49 -8.38 17.29 18.13
C TYR A 49 -8.55 17.78 16.68
N ASP A 50 -7.88 18.87 16.30
CA ASP A 50 -7.91 19.32 14.89
C ASP A 50 -7.35 18.24 13.96
N ILE A 51 -6.30 17.52 14.39
CA ILE A 51 -5.67 16.45 13.61
C ILE A 51 -6.50 15.17 13.66
N THR A 52 -6.98 14.75 14.84
CA THR A 52 -7.78 13.52 14.98
C THR A 52 -9.11 13.63 14.28
N ASN A 53 -9.76 14.79 14.27
CA ASN A 53 -11.04 14.97 13.56
C ASN A 53 -10.88 14.82 12.05
N VAL A 54 -9.77 15.31 11.48
CA VAL A 54 -9.47 15.11 10.05
C VAL A 54 -9.17 13.64 9.77
N LEU A 55 -8.34 12.99 10.60
CA LEU A 55 -8.01 11.57 10.42
C LEU A 55 -9.21 10.63 10.65
N GLU A 56 -10.11 10.98 11.57
CA GLU A 56 -11.38 10.28 11.80
C GLU A 56 -12.34 10.50 10.63
N GLY A 57 -12.41 11.73 10.09
CA GLY A 57 -13.19 12.05 8.91
C GLY A 57 -12.75 11.32 7.63
N ILE A 58 -11.44 11.00 7.52
CA ILE A 58 -10.88 10.18 6.43
C ILE A 58 -10.85 8.68 6.85
N ASN A 59 -11.39 8.34 8.01
CA ASN A 59 -11.47 6.98 8.54
C ASN A 59 -10.11 6.25 8.63
N MET A 60 -9.03 6.98 8.90
CA MET A 60 -7.69 6.43 9.08
C MET A 60 -7.39 6.02 10.53
N ILE A 61 -8.21 6.47 11.48
CA ILE A 61 -8.07 6.18 12.91
C ILE A 61 -9.43 5.81 13.53
N GLU A 62 -9.40 5.07 14.62
CA GLU A 62 -10.54 4.82 15.51
C GLU A 62 -10.28 5.32 16.92
N LYS A 63 -11.37 5.69 17.60
CA LYS A 63 -11.33 6.08 19.00
C LYS A 63 -11.51 4.85 19.88
N MET A 64 -10.46 4.51 20.61
CA MET A 64 -10.49 3.39 21.57
C MET A 64 -10.89 3.84 22.98
N GLY A 65 -10.86 5.16 23.27
CA GLY A 65 -11.27 5.71 24.56
C GLY A 65 -11.10 7.24 24.66
N LYS A 66 -11.23 7.79 25.87
CA LYS A 66 -11.19 9.26 26.11
C LYS A 66 -9.83 9.90 25.76
N ASN A 67 -8.74 9.15 25.84
CA ASN A 67 -7.37 9.63 25.55
C ASN A 67 -6.59 8.68 24.65
N SER A 68 -7.24 7.75 23.97
CA SER A 68 -6.58 6.72 23.18
C SER A 68 -7.21 6.60 21.81
N ILE A 69 -6.37 6.64 20.79
CA ILE A 69 -6.75 6.42 19.39
C ILE A 69 -5.94 5.26 18.84
N ARG A 70 -6.49 4.51 17.89
CA ARG A 70 -5.76 3.48 17.15
C ARG A 70 -5.77 3.83 15.67
N TRP A 71 -4.66 3.57 14.98
CA TRP A 71 -4.63 3.66 13.53
C TRP A 71 -5.29 2.45 12.88
N LYS A 72 -6.12 2.70 11.86
CA LYS A 72 -6.69 1.68 10.99
C LYS A 72 -5.75 1.36 9.82
N ILE A 73 -4.44 1.31 10.07
CA ILE A 73 -3.48 0.88 9.06
C ILE A 73 -3.65 -0.62 8.88
N GLY A 74 -4.16 -1.02 7.71
CA GLY A 74 -4.40 -2.43 7.40
C GLY A 74 -5.83 -2.90 7.63
N ASP A 75 -6.83 -2.03 7.73
CA ASP A 75 -8.21 -2.47 7.52
C ASP A 75 -8.47 -2.67 6.03
N GLU A 76 -7.87 -3.74 5.50
CA GLU A 76 -8.14 -4.31 4.17
C GLU A 76 -9.61 -4.77 4.05
N HIS A 77 -10.37 -4.72 5.15
CA HIS A 77 -11.76 -5.16 5.24
C HIS A 77 -12.77 -4.00 5.28
N GLY A 78 -12.32 -2.73 5.23
CA GLY A 78 -13.19 -1.59 4.96
C GLY A 78 -13.57 -1.46 3.47
N THR A 79 -14.52 -0.58 3.13
CA THR A 79 -14.94 -0.33 1.73
C THR A 79 -13.78 -0.01 0.79
N HIS A 80 -12.77 0.72 1.28
CA HIS A 80 -11.54 1.00 0.53
C HIS A 80 -10.61 -0.20 0.40
N GLY A 81 -10.62 -1.12 1.37
CA GLY A 81 -9.86 -2.36 1.30
C GLY A 81 -10.44 -3.34 0.29
N LEU A 82 -11.77 -3.42 0.21
CA LEU A 82 -12.48 -4.19 -0.82
C LEU A 82 -12.23 -3.66 -2.23
N GLU A 83 -12.32 -2.34 -2.45
CA GLU A 83 -11.95 -1.74 -3.74
C GLU A 83 -10.46 -1.94 -4.06
N ALA A 84 -9.57 -1.78 -3.07
CA ALA A 84 -8.15 -2.01 -3.29
C ALA A 84 -7.86 -3.49 -3.62
N GLN A 85 -8.59 -4.44 -3.03
CA GLN A 85 -8.47 -5.86 -3.37
C GLN A 85 -9.00 -6.13 -4.78
N ARG A 86 -10.17 -5.58 -5.13
CA ARG A 86 -10.73 -5.70 -6.49
C ARG A 86 -9.77 -5.16 -7.54
N LEU A 87 -9.16 -4.00 -7.28
CA LEU A 87 -8.15 -3.41 -8.17
C LEU A 87 -6.87 -4.25 -8.25
N ARG A 88 -6.45 -4.90 -7.15
CA ARG A 88 -5.32 -5.84 -7.17
C ARG A 88 -5.62 -7.06 -8.03
N ASP A 89 -6.81 -7.63 -7.88
CA ASP A 89 -7.24 -8.80 -8.67
C ASP A 89 -7.34 -8.43 -10.16
N GLU A 90 -7.93 -7.27 -10.47
CA GLU A 90 -8.01 -6.73 -11.84
C GLU A 90 -6.63 -6.50 -12.46
N ASN A 91 -5.67 -5.94 -11.70
CA ASN A 91 -4.29 -5.79 -12.17
C ASN A 91 -3.62 -7.14 -12.45
N ALA A 92 -3.82 -8.15 -11.59
CA ALA A 92 -3.24 -9.47 -11.80
C ALA A 92 -3.79 -10.16 -13.06
N ASP A 93 -5.08 -9.98 -13.34
CA ASP A 93 -5.70 -10.48 -14.57
C ASP A 93 -5.16 -9.75 -15.81
N LEU A 94 -4.99 -8.42 -15.73
CA LEU A 94 -4.40 -7.63 -16.81
C LEU A 94 -2.94 -8.02 -17.08
N GLU A 95 -2.12 -8.23 -16.06
CA GLU A 95 -0.73 -8.69 -16.19
C GLU A 95 -0.66 -10.05 -16.91
N LYS A 96 -1.60 -10.96 -16.62
CA LYS A 96 -1.69 -12.25 -17.30
C LYS A 96 -2.08 -12.10 -18.77
N GLN A 97 -2.97 -11.17 -19.08
CA GLN A 97 -3.36 -10.88 -20.47
C GLN A 97 -2.20 -10.26 -21.25
N GLU A 98 -1.47 -9.32 -20.66
CA GLU A 98 -0.28 -8.70 -21.25
C GLU A 98 0.78 -9.77 -21.56
N ALA A 99 1.10 -10.63 -20.59
CA ALA A 99 2.05 -11.72 -20.79
C ALA A 99 1.63 -12.68 -21.92
N HIS A 100 0.33 -12.94 -22.09
CA HIS A 100 -0.17 -13.77 -23.19
C HIS A 100 -0.01 -13.07 -24.55
N LEU A 101 -0.30 -11.77 -24.62
CA LEU A 101 -0.12 -10.98 -25.84
C LEU A 101 1.36 -10.92 -26.24
N ASP A 102 2.27 -10.76 -25.30
CA ASP A 102 3.72 -10.76 -25.56
C ASP A 102 4.20 -12.09 -26.16
N LEU A 103 3.66 -13.22 -25.70
CA LEU A 103 3.94 -14.53 -26.29
C LEU A 103 3.48 -14.61 -27.75
N LEU A 104 2.25 -14.17 -28.04
CA LEU A 104 1.71 -14.18 -29.41
C LEU A 104 2.52 -13.26 -30.34
N ILE A 105 2.90 -12.08 -29.86
CA ILE A 105 3.74 -11.12 -30.60
C ILE A 105 5.09 -11.76 -30.92
N SER A 106 5.71 -12.43 -29.94
CA SER A 106 6.96 -13.16 -30.13
C SER A 106 6.82 -14.26 -31.18
N ASP A 107 5.79 -15.11 -31.07
CA ASP A 107 5.56 -16.23 -31.97
C ASP A 107 5.38 -15.78 -33.42
N ILE A 108 4.51 -14.79 -33.65
CA ILE A 108 4.28 -14.24 -34.99
C ILE A 108 5.53 -13.56 -35.52
N SER A 109 6.26 -12.81 -34.68
CA SER A 109 7.50 -12.15 -35.09
C SER A 109 8.57 -13.15 -35.50
N ASN A 110 8.67 -14.28 -34.79
CA ASN A 110 9.61 -15.36 -35.11
C ASN A 110 9.20 -16.10 -36.39
N ALA A 111 7.89 -16.37 -36.56
CA ALA A 111 7.37 -16.98 -37.79
C ALA A 111 7.64 -16.10 -39.02
N LEU A 112 7.43 -14.78 -38.92
CA LEU A 112 7.72 -13.84 -39.99
C LEU A 112 9.22 -13.76 -40.31
N LYS A 113 10.10 -13.82 -39.30
CA LYS A 113 11.56 -13.88 -39.51
C LYS A 113 11.96 -15.12 -40.29
N LEU A 114 11.47 -16.29 -39.87
CA LEU A 114 11.75 -17.56 -40.54
C LEU A 114 11.24 -17.58 -41.99
N ALA A 115 10.03 -17.06 -42.22
CA ALA A 115 9.47 -16.96 -43.57
C ALA A 115 10.23 -15.97 -44.47
N LYS A 116 10.87 -14.95 -43.89
CA LYS A 116 11.67 -13.98 -44.64
C LYS A 116 13.09 -14.46 -44.95
N GLU A 117 13.59 -15.46 -44.24
CA GLU A 117 14.92 -16.06 -44.46
C GLU A 117 14.94 -17.09 -45.61
N ASP A 118 13.85 -17.21 -46.38
CA ASP A 118 13.76 -18.12 -47.53
C ASP A 118 14.75 -17.71 -48.65
N PRO A 119 15.78 -18.53 -48.98
CA PRO A 119 16.84 -18.17 -49.94
C PRO A 119 16.39 -18.18 -51.42
N THR A 120 15.08 -18.22 -51.68
CA THR A 120 14.50 -18.35 -53.02
C THR A 120 14.03 -17.02 -53.61
N ASP A 121 14.21 -15.88 -52.93
CA ASP A 121 14.08 -14.56 -53.55
C ASP A 121 15.28 -14.24 -54.45
N LYS A 122 15.55 -15.13 -55.41
CA LYS A 122 16.36 -14.78 -56.56
C LYS A 122 15.49 -13.88 -57.42
N GLN A 123 15.81 -12.59 -57.40
CA GLN A 123 15.28 -11.60 -58.33
C GLN A 123 15.37 -12.17 -59.75
N TYR A 124 14.24 -12.61 -60.31
CA TYR A 124 14.17 -13.06 -61.69
C TYR A 124 14.64 -11.90 -62.58
N ARG A 125 15.85 -12.03 -63.12
CA ARG A 125 16.39 -11.18 -64.18
C ARG A 125 16.65 -12.03 -65.40
#